data_AF-A0A3A5JVE5-F1
#
_entry.id   AF-A0A3A5JVE5-F1
#
_cell.length_a   1.000
_cell.length_b   1.000
_cell.length_c   1.000
_cell.angle_alpha   90.00
_cell.angle_beta   90.00
_cell.angle_gamma   90.00
#
_symmetry.space_group_name_H-M   'P 1'
#
loop_
_entity.id
_entity.type
_entity.pdbx_description
1 polymer ?
#
loop_
_entity_poly.entity_id
_entity_poly.type
_entity_poly.pdbx_seq_one_letter_code
_entity_poly.pdbx_strand_id
1 'polypeptide(L)'
;MIALLSLLLTACATGEKIGDLSPGMSREQVIQTLGKPDGDAVNGKNELLTYSNRLMSGWSYDRADYKVVLEDNKVVQYGADVIRQDNGMAAARALTAQQSLLIWQQQQALQNQSSSVVPRSTTTNCFKNGNNVTCNSY
;
A
#
# COMPACT_ATOMS: atom_id res chain seq x y z
N MET A 1 5.85 36.33 -40.77
CA MET A 1 6.09 36.34 -39.30
C MET A 1 5.17 35.30 -38.64
N ILE A 2 5.29 34.01 -39.03
CA ILE A 2 4.43 32.89 -38.56
C ILE A 2 5.33 31.67 -38.19
N ALA A 3 6.63 31.90 -37.97
CA ALA A 3 7.61 30.82 -37.73
C ALA A 3 7.96 30.61 -36.25
N LEU A 4 7.30 31.33 -35.31
CA LEU A 4 7.48 31.15 -33.85
C LEU A 4 6.31 30.37 -33.18
N LEU A 5 5.39 29.87 -34.01
CA LEU A 5 4.24 28.99 -33.72
C LEU A 5 4.45 27.74 -32.84
N SER A 6 5.53 27.01 -33.13
CA SER A 6 5.41 25.54 -33.19
C SER A 6 6.30 24.77 -32.20
N LEU A 7 7.00 25.42 -31.28
CA LEU A 7 8.13 24.78 -30.58
C LEU A 7 7.94 24.32 -29.13
N LEU A 8 6.74 24.32 -28.53
CA LEU A 8 6.65 24.17 -27.06
C LEU A 8 5.64 23.15 -26.49
N LEU A 9 5.19 22.14 -27.24
CA LEU A 9 4.21 21.16 -26.70
C LEU A 9 4.68 19.69 -26.65
N THR A 10 5.99 19.41 -26.59
CA THR A 10 6.46 18.10 -26.12
C THR A 10 6.50 18.07 -24.59
N ALA A 11 5.34 18.23 -23.96
CA ALA A 11 5.17 17.83 -22.57
C ALA A 11 5.12 16.30 -22.56
N CYS A 12 6.27 15.64 -22.39
CA CYS A 12 6.30 14.23 -22.00
C CYS A 12 5.69 14.14 -20.60
N ALA A 13 4.37 14.01 -20.56
CA ALA A 13 3.59 13.75 -19.36
C ALA A 13 4.08 12.41 -18.78
N THR A 14 5.04 12.49 -17.87
CA THR A 14 5.67 11.35 -17.18
C THR A 14 4.76 10.91 -16.04
N GLY A 15 3.53 10.57 -16.41
CA GLY A 15 2.38 10.73 -15.54
C GLY A 15 2.00 9.54 -14.69
N GLU A 16 2.25 8.31 -15.14
CA GLU A 16 1.52 7.18 -14.59
C GLU A 16 2.35 5.89 -14.59
N LYS A 17 3.64 6.00 -14.22
CA LYS A 17 4.57 4.86 -14.26
C LYS A 17 4.29 3.76 -13.24
N ILE A 18 3.41 4.01 -12.27
CA ILE A 18 3.00 3.01 -11.28
C ILE A 18 2.16 1.91 -11.93
N GLY A 19 1.35 2.24 -12.95
CA GLY A 19 0.55 1.26 -13.69
C GLY A 19 1.41 0.24 -14.45
N ASP A 20 2.64 0.61 -14.77
CA ASP A 20 3.60 -0.24 -15.48
C ASP A 20 4.27 -1.27 -14.56
N LEU A 21 4.05 -1.21 -13.24
CA LEU A 21 4.53 -2.24 -12.32
C LEU A 21 3.69 -3.50 -12.42
N SER A 22 4.32 -4.65 -12.20
CA SER A 22 3.65 -5.95 -12.14
C SER A 22 4.33 -6.86 -11.12
N PRO A 23 3.59 -7.81 -10.52
CA PRO A 23 4.20 -8.82 -9.67
C PRO A 23 5.26 -9.63 -10.44
N GLY A 24 6.35 -9.99 -9.76
CA GLY A 24 7.47 -10.73 -10.34
C GLY A 24 8.57 -9.88 -10.98
N MET A 25 8.38 -8.57 -11.12
CA MET A 25 9.44 -7.66 -11.57
C MET A 25 10.62 -7.66 -10.60
N SER A 26 11.84 -7.58 -11.13
CA SER A 26 13.05 -7.39 -10.34
C SER A 26 13.15 -5.98 -9.77
N ARG A 27 13.93 -5.82 -8.70
CA ARG A 27 14.27 -4.51 -8.13
C ARG A 27 14.81 -3.54 -9.17
N GLU A 28 15.69 -4.02 -10.05
CA GLU A 28 16.30 -3.23 -11.11
C GLU A 28 15.24 -2.72 -12.10
N GLN A 29 14.28 -3.57 -12.48
CA GLN A 29 13.16 -3.19 -13.34
C GLN A 29 12.27 -2.14 -12.66
N VAL A 30 11.97 -2.30 -11.36
CA VAL A 30 11.21 -1.29 -10.61
C VAL A 30 11.93 0.06 -10.62
N ILE A 31 13.25 0.07 -10.40
CA ILE A 31 14.06 1.30 -10.41
C ILE A 31 14.15 1.90 -11.82
N GLN A 32 14.22 1.09 -12.87
CA GLN A 32 14.19 1.58 -14.24
C GLN A 32 12.84 2.24 -14.59
N THR A 33 11.74 1.66 -14.11
CA THR A 33 10.39 2.16 -14.34
C THR A 33 10.13 3.42 -13.50
N LEU A 34 10.23 3.33 -12.17
CA LEU A 34 9.83 4.40 -11.24
C LEU A 34 10.96 5.40 -10.91
N GLY A 35 12.19 5.07 -11.25
CA GLY A 35 13.37 5.81 -10.83
C GLY A 35 13.88 5.40 -9.45
N LYS A 36 14.76 6.23 -8.89
CA LYS A 36 15.36 6.00 -7.57
C LYS A 36 14.30 6.12 -6.45
N PRO A 37 14.21 5.14 -5.53
CA PRO A 37 13.34 5.22 -4.35
C PRO A 37 13.83 6.30 -3.39
N ASP A 38 12.89 6.86 -2.64
CA ASP A 38 13.14 7.89 -1.61
C ASP A 38 13.62 7.26 -0.30
N GLY A 39 13.25 6.00 -0.06
CA GLY A 39 13.80 5.20 1.03
C GLY A 39 13.60 3.71 0.78
N ASP A 40 14.50 2.91 1.30
CA ASP A 40 14.46 1.46 1.24
C ASP A 40 14.60 0.85 2.65
N ALA A 41 13.98 -0.31 2.84
CA ALA A 41 14.11 -1.10 4.05
C ALA A 41 14.21 -2.57 3.70
N VAL A 42 15.17 -3.28 4.29
CA VAL A 42 15.36 -4.70 4.06
C VAL A 42 15.20 -5.43 5.39
N ASN A 43 14.43 -6.50 5.39
CA ASN A 43 14.28 -7.40 6.53
C ASN A 43 14.19 -8.85 6.04
N GLY A 44 15.31 -9.56 6.16
CA GLY A 44 15.46 -10.93 5.69
C GLY A 44 15.34 -11.01 4.17
N LYS A 45 14.34 -11.75 3.69
CA LYS A 45 14.03 -11.89 2.26
C LYS A 45 13.17 -10.77 1.68
N ASN A 46 12.58 -9.96 2.56
CA ASN A 46 11.64 -8.93 2.17
C ASN A 46 12.33 -7.57 2.11
N GLU A 47 12.06 -6.82 1.06
CA GLU A 47 12.51 -5.45 0.87
C GLU A 47 11.30 -4.54 0.60
N LEU A 48 11.31 -3.33 1.13
CA LEU A 48 10.32 -2.30 0.86
C LEU A 48 11.00 -1.10 0.23
N LEU A 49 10.52 -0.68 -0.94
CA LEU A 49 10.89 0.56 -1.58
C LEU A 49 9.76 1.58 -1.38
N THR A 50 10.11 2.75 -0.87
CA THR A 50 9.20 3.87 -0.64
C THR A 50 9.46 4.95 -1.69
N TYR A 51 8.39 5.39 -2.34
CA TYR A 51 8.39 6.46 -3.32
C TYR A 51 7.42 7.54 -2.87
N SER A 52 7.93 8.66 -2.39
CA SER A 52 7.09 9.73 -1.87
C SER A 52 6.80 10.78 -2.94
N ASN A 53 5.64 11.42 -2.81
CA ASN A 53 5.29 12.63 -3.56
C ASN A 53 5.30 12.48 -5.09
N ARG A 54 4.99 11.27 -5.59
CA ARG A 54 4.96 10.95 -7.03
C ARG A 54 3.62 11.37 -7.62
N LEU A 55 3.67 11.95 -8.82
CA LEU A 55 2.46 12.33 -9.56
C LEU A 55 1.65 11.07 -9.87
N MET A 56 0.35 11.12 -9.59
CA MET A 56 -0.55 10.01 -9.88
C MET A 56 -0.91 9.94 -11.37
N SER A 57 -1.06 11.09 -12.02
CA SER A 57 -1.24 11.19 -13.46
C SER A 57 -0.55 12.45 -13.98
N GLY A 58 -0.14 12.44 -15.25
CA GLY A 58 0.66 13.53 -15.84
C GLY A 58 -0.12 14.84 -16.06
N TRP A 59 -1.42 14.80 -15.82
CA TRP A 59 -2.36 15.91 -15.97
C TRP A 59 -2.99 16.34 -14.64
N SER A 60 -2.80 15.56 -13.56
CA SER A 60 -3.25 15.93 -12.22
C SER A 60 -2.11 16.48 -11.38
N TYR A 61 -2.41 17.45 -10.52
CA TYR A 61 -1.51 17.88 -9.46
C TYR A 61 -1.51 16.90 -8.27
N ASP A 62 -2.32 15.84 -8.32
CA ASP A 62 -2.42 14.83 -7.27
C ASP A 62 -1.12 14.05 -7.12
N ARG A 63 -0.65 13.99 -5.87
CA ARG A 63 0.58 13.29 -5.50
C ARG A 63 0.25 12.20 -4.50
N ALA A 64 0.78 11.02 -4.73
CA ALA A 64 0.66 9.90 -3.80
C ALA A 64 2.03 9.43 -3.33
N ASP A 65 2.03 8.82 -2.15
CA ASP A 65 3.15 8.01 -1.69
C ASP A 65 2.87 6.57 -2.08
N TYR A 66 3.82 5.96 -2.77
CA TYR A 66 3.75 4.58 -3.24
C TYR A 66 4.76 3.72 -2.48
N LYS A 67 4.36 2.47 -2.29
CA LYS A 67 5.19 1.43 -1.68
C LYS A 67 5.24 0.23 -2.59
N VAL A 68 6.44 -0.34 -2.72
CA VAL A 68 6.69 -1.57 -3.47
C VAL A 68 7.37 -2.54 -2.52
N VAL A 69 6.73 -3.69 -2.29
CA VAL A 69 7.27 -4.79 -1.49
C VAL A 69 7.86 -5.83 -2.44
N LEU A 70 9.09 -6.21 -2.16
CA LEU A 70 9.80 -7.28 -2.84
C LEU A 70 10.06 -8.43 -1.88
N GLU A 71 10.01 -9.64 -2.38
CA GLU A 71 10.45 -10.86 -1.71
C GLU A 71 11.45 -11.58 -2.63
N ASP A 72 12.61 -11.96 -2.10
CA ASP A 72 13.69 -12.61 -2.88
C ASP A 72 14.01 -11.85 -4.20
N ASN A 73 14.11 -10.51 -4.11
CA ASN A 73 14.37 -9.56 -5.21
C ASN A 73 13.25 -9.45 -6.27
N LYS A 74 12.02 -9.91 -5.97
CA LYS A 74 10.88 -9.86 -6.89
C LYS A 74 9.69 -9.14 -6.26
N VAL A 75 9.01 -8.28 -7.03
CA VAL A 75 7.80 -7.59 -6.57
C VAL A 75 6.72 -8.59 -6.20
N VAL A 76 6.25 -8.54 -4.95
CA VAL A 76 5.10 -9.32 -4.48
C VAL A 76 3.87 -8.46 -4.30
N GLN A 77 4.06 -7.17 -3.97
CA GLN A 77 2.97 -6.23 -3.79
C GLN A 77 3.43 -4.81 -4.11
N TYR A 78 2.54 -3.99 -4.68
CA TYR A 78 2.78 -2.58 -4.91
C TYR A 78 1.47 -1.81 -4.82
N GLY A 79 1.52 -0.55 -4.43
CA GLY A 79 0.33 0.29 -4.35
C GLY A 79 0.57 1.67 -3.74
N ALA A 80 -0.46 2.52 -3.81
CA ALA A 80 -0.49 3.78 -3.09
C ALA A 80 -0.77 3.51 -1.61
N ASP A 81 0.10 4.00 -0.74
CA ASP A 81 -0.07 3.88 0.72
C ASP A 81 -0.91 5.05 1.26
N VAL A 82 -0.57 6.28 0.82
CA VAL A 82 -1.31 7.49 1.17
C VAL A 82 -1.67 8.24 -0.09
N ILE A 83 -2.95 8.24 -0.44
CA ILE A 83 -3.51 9.13 -1.46
C ILE A 83 -3.71 10.49 -0.78
N ARG A 84 -2.87 11.47 -1.12
CA ARG A 84 -3.05 12.83 -0.60
C ARG A 84 -4.17 13.52 -1.39
N GLN A 85 -5.37 13.59 -0.82
CA GLN A 85 -6.25 14.71 -1.13
C GLN A 85 -5.75 15.92 -0.33
N ASP A 86 -5.70 17.08 -0.99
CA ASP A 86 -5.06 18.34 -0.55
C ASP A 86 -5.65 18.96 0.73
N ASN A 87 -5.51 18.28 1.87
CA ASN A 87 -6.05 18.72 3.16
C ASN A 87 -4.96 18.81 4.26
N GLY A 88 -3.67 18.72 3.92
CA GLY A 88 -2.53 18.98 4.83
C GLY A 88 -2.30 17.99 5.99
N MET A 89 -3.23 17.06 6.29
CA MET A 89 -3.10 16.13 7.44
C MET A 89 -2.32 14.84 7.16
N ALA A 90 -1.90 14.59 5.92
CA ALA A 90 -1.28 13.33 5.50
C ALA A 90 0.19 13.19 5.94
N ALA A 91 0.94 14.29 6.01
CA ALA A 91 2.35 14.27 6.38
C ALA A 91 2.60 13.86 7.85
N ALA A 92 1.60 14.00 8.72
CA ALA A 92 1.71 13.69 10.15
C ALA A 92 1.71 12.18 10.47
N ARG A 93 1.52 11.30 9.48
CA ARG A 93 1.53 9.83 9.63
C ARG A 93 2.52 9.10 8.72
N ALA A 94 3.48 9.82 8.13
CA ALA A 94 4.50 9.20 7.28
C ALA A 94 5.41 8.29 8.12
N LEU A 95 5.10 6.99 8.14
CA LEU A 95 5.95 5.96 8.74
C LEU A 95 7.20 5.77 7.88
N THR A 96 8.34 5.51 8.53
CA THR A 96 9.57 5.20 7.80
C THR A 96 9.42 3.88 7.05
N ALA A 97 10.24 3.67 6.00
CA ALA A 97 10.24 2.43 5.23
C ALA A 97 10.41 1.20 6.15
N GLN A 98 11.30 1.28 7.14
CA GLN A 98 11.55 0.19 8.09
C GLN A 98 10.33 -0.11 8.96
N GLN A 99 9.67 0.93 9.48
CA GLN A 99 8.46 0.78 10.30
C GLN A 99 7.31 0.16 9.49
N SER A 100 7.12 0.60 8.25
CA SER A 100 6.09 0.01 7.39
C SER A 100 6.38 -1.43 7.00
N LEU A 101 7.63 -1.81 6.81
CA LEU A 101 7.99 -3.19 6.52
C LEU A 101 7.62 -4.12 7.68
N LEU A 102 7.85 -3.69 8.93
CA LEU A 102 7.46 -4.44 10.12
C LEU A 102 5.93 -4.62 10.21
N ILE A 103 5.16 -3.57 9.97
CA ILE A 103 3.68 -3.64 9.98
C ILE A 103 3.17 -4.59 8.90
N TRP A 104 3.72 -4.51 7.69
CA TRP A 104 3.35 -5.41 6.60
C TRP A 104 3.62 -6.88 6.96
N GLN A 105 4.78 -7.17 7.54
CA GLN A 105 5.12 -8.52 8.01
C GLN A 105 4.14 -9.02 9.09
N GLN A 106 3.74 -8.16 10.01
CA GLN A 106 2.74 -8.50 11.03
C GLN A 106 1.36 -8.81 10.41
N GLN A 107 0.91 -8.05 9.41
CA GLN A 107 -0.37 -8.28 8.75
C GLN A 107 -0.42 -9.61 7.99
N GLN A 108 0.65 -9.96 7.29
CA GLN A 108 0.78 -11.27 6.59
C GLN A 108 0.66 -12.44 7.58
N ALA A 109 1.26 -12.32 8.77
CA ALA A 109 1.14 -13.32 9.83
C ALA A 109 -0.31 -13.46 10.36
N LEU A 110 -1.05 -12.35 10.47
CA LEU A 110 -2.44 -12.35 10.90
C LEU A 110 -3.38 -12.94 9.83
N GLN A 111 -3.16 -12.66 8.54
CA GLN A 111 -3.98 -13.23 7.47
C GLN A 111 -3.83 -14.75 7.39
N ASN A 112 -2.63 -15.28 7.61
CA ASN A 112 -2.38 -16.73 7.67
C ASN A 112 -3.06 -17.45 8.84
N GLN A 113 -3.56 -16.74 9.86
CA GLN A 113 -4.34 -17.34 10.97
C GLN A 113 -5.84 -17.46 10.68
N SER A 114 -6.36 -16.76 9.67
CA SER A 114 -7.80 -16.63 9.43
C SER A 114 -8.49 -17.84 8.76
N SER A 115 -7.76 -18.93 8.47
CA SER A 115 -8.37 -20.20 8.02
C SER A 115 -8.81 -21.12 9.17
N SER A 116 -8.84 -20.63 10.41
CA SER A 116 -9.56 -21.30 11.49
C SER A 116 -11.03 -20.89 11.43
N VAL A 117 -11.85 -21.83 10.94
CA VAL A 117 -13.32 -21.83 11.00
C VAL A 117 -13.80 -21.04 12.22
N VAL A 118 -14.35 -19.84 12.01
CA VAL A 118 -15.06 -19.12 13.07
C VAL A 118 -16.20 -20.04 13.50
N PRO A 119 -16.21 -20.62 14.72
CA PRO A 119 -17.41 -21.26 15.19
C PRO A 119 -18.48 -20.17 15.23
N ARG A 120 -19.56 -20.37 14.47
CA ARG A 120 -20.77 -19.56 14.48
C ARG A 120 -21.05 -19.16 15.92
N SER A 121 -20.94 -17.87 16.22
CA SER A 121 -21.26 -17.31 17.53
C SER A 121 -22.73 -17.59 17.81
N THR A 122 -23.02 -18.71 18.46
CA THR A 122 -24.33 -19.03 19.00
C THR A 122 -24.51 -18.16 20.23
N THR A 123 -25.17 -17.02 20.05
CA THR A 123 -25.52 -16.11 21.13
C THR A 123 -26.42 -16.87 22.11
N THR A 124 -25.84 -17.28 23.24
CA THR A 124 -26.58 -17.98 24.29
C THR A 124 -27.07 -16.95 25.29
N ASN A 125 -28.37 -16.67 25.25
CA ASN A 125 -29.00 -15.78 26.21
C ASN A 125 -29.37 -16.61 27.44
N CYS A 126 -28.70 -16.33 28.57
CA CYS A 126 -29.01 -16.94 29.85
C CYS A 126 -29.75 -15.96 30.74
N PHE A 127 -30.84 -16.41 31.37
CA PHE A 127 -31.53 -15.67 32.42
C PHE A 127 -31.54 -16.49 33.71
N LYS A 128 -31.27 -15.83 34.83
CA LYS A 128 -31.28 -16.42 36.17
C LYS A 128 -32.55 -16.01 36.89
N ASN A 129 -33.32 -16.98 37.38
CA ASN A 129 -34.48 -16.72 38.23
C ASN A 129 -34.35 -17.52 39.53
N GLY A 130 -34.07 -16.82 40.64
CA GLY A 130 -33.71 -17.43 41.91
C GLY A 130 -32.42 -18.25 41.82
N ASN A 131 -32.47 -19.52 42.23
CA ASN A 131 -31.33 -20.45 42.16
C ASN A 131 -31.24 -21.22 40.85
N ASN A 132 -32.14 -20.97 39.89
CA ASN A 132 -32.16 -21.69 38.62
C ASN A 132 -31.68 -20.79 37.47
N VAL A 133 -30.86 -21.34 36.58
CA VAL A 133 -30.30 -20.62 35.42
C VAL A 133 -30.74 -21.35 34.16
N THR A 134 -31.45 -20.64 33.29
CA THR A 134 -31.90 -21.17 32.00
C THR A 134 -31.18 -20.44 30.89
N CYS A 135 -30.54 -21.20 30.01
CA CYS A 135 -29.79 -20.70 28.86
C CYS A 135 -30.41 -21.22 27.57
N ASN A 136 -30.76 -20.31 26.66
CA ASN A 136 -31.25 -20.65 25.34
C ASN A 136 -30.28 -20.14 24.27
N SER A 137 -29.94 -21.02 23.36
CA SER A 137 -29.01 -20.82 22.25
C SER A 137 -29.81 -20.77 20.94
N TYR A 138 -29.64 -19.72 20.13
CA TYR A 138 -30.32 -19.53 18.83
C TYR A 138 -29.41 -19.81 17.64
#